data_AF-A0AAJ5VTP8-F1
#
_entry.id   AF-A0AAJ5VTP8-F1
#
_cell.length_a   1.000
_cell.length_b   1.000
_cell.length_c   1.000
_cell.angle_alpha   90.00
_cell.angle_beta   90.00
_cell.angle_gamma   90.00
#
_symmetry.space_group_name_H-M   'P 1'
#
loop_
_entity.id
_entity.type
_entity.pdbx_description
1 polymer ?
#
loop_
_entity_poly.entity_id
_entity_poly.type
_entity_poly.pdbx_seq_one_letter_code
_entity_poly.pdbx_strand_id
1 'polypeptide(L)'
;MDIDLILASAHHLAVFALVALFAAEFALFRPGLSGQRIGQLAKIDAAYGGVAGLVIIVGIVRVIFGAVGWEYYVSNHAFWGKMAAFVVMGLLTIQPTIAIRKWLRASAGQENYAVPAAEIAISRRFVHLQAFCLLLIPVFAAAMARGYGS
;
A
#
# COMPACT_ATOMS: atom_id res chain seq x y z
N MET A 1 -1.07 1.37 29.43
CA MET A 1 0.35 1.50 29.04
C MET A 1 0.75 0.42 28.04
N ASP A 2 0.45 -0.86 28.30
CA ASP A 2 0.88 -1.95 27.41
C ASP A 2 0.11 -2.04 26.09
N ILE A 3 -1.21 -1.76 26.10
CA ILE A 3 -2.04 -1.87 24.89
C ILE A 3 -1.66 -0.83 23.82
N ASP A 4 -1.31 0.39 24.23
CA ASP A 4 -0.89 1.45 23.30
C ASP A 4 0.43 1.09 22.61
N LEU A 5 1.40 0.57 23.37
CA LEU A 5 2.67 0.07 22.83
C LEU A 5 2.46 -1.09 21.85
N ILE A 6 1.59 -2.05 22.19
CA ILE A 6 1.26 -3.18 21.31
C ILE A 6 0.60 -2.69 20.02
N LEU A 7 -0.40 -1.81 20.11
CA LEU A 7 -1.11 -1.27 18.95
C LEU A 7 -0.21 -0.41 18.06
N ALA A 8 0.64 0.42 18.66
CA ALA A 8 1.63 1.18 17.92
C ALA A 8 2.61 0.24 17.21
N SER A 9 3.18 -0.74 17.90
CA SER A 9 4.12 -1.70 17.32
C SER A 9 3.49 -2.50 16.19
N ALA A 10 2.27 -3.02 16.39
CA ALA A 10 1.51 -3.75 15.38
C ALA A 10 1.24 -2.88 14.14
N HIS A 11 0.87 -1.60 14.33
CA HIS A 11 0.64 -0.70 13.21
C HIS A 11 1.92 -0.44 12.41
N HIS A 12 3.04 -0.16 13.08
CA HIS A 12 4.32 0.07 12.41
C HIS A 12 4.77 -1.18 11.65
N LEU A 13 4.70 -2.37 12.26
CA LEU A 13 5.06 -3.62 11.58
C LEU A 13 4.17 -3.87 10.36
N ALA A 14 2.86 -3.61 10.45
CA ALA A 14 1.95 -3.71 9.30
C ALA A 14 2.31 -2.71 8.19
N VAL A 15 2.65 -1.46 8.54
CA VAL A 15 3.09 -0.45 7.57
C VAL A 15 4.43 -0.84 6.92
N PHE A 16 5.40 -1.36 7.67
CA PHE A 16 6.67 -1.82 7.10
C PHE A 16 6.47 -3.04 6.19
N ALA A 17 5.59 -3.98 6.57
CA ALA A 17 5.21 -5.10 5.71
C ALA A 17 4.56 -4.61 4.41
N LEU A 18 3.69 -3.59 4.49
CA LEU A 18 3.09 -2.96 3.31
C LEU A 18 4.15 -2.37 2.37
N VAL A 19 5.12 -1.63 2.92
CA VAL A 19 6.24 -1.04 2.17
C VAL A 19 7.10 -2.12 1.53
N ALA A 20 7.39 -3.21 2.25
CA ALA A 20 8.17 -4.33 1.72
C ALA A 20 7.47 -5.03 0.55
N LEU A 21 6.15 -5.27 0.68
CA LEU A 21 5.34 -5.85 -0.40
C LEU A 21 5.26 -4.92 -1.61
N PHE A 22 5.07 -3.61 -1.38
CA PHE A 22 5.10 -2.61 -2.45
C PHE A 22 6.45 -2.60 -3.18
N ALA A 23 7.57 -2.64 -2.45
CA ALA A 23 8.90 -2.67 -3.06
C ALA A 23 9.12 -3.94 -3.89
N ALA A 24 8.63 -5.09 -3.43
CA ALA A 24 8.69 -6.34 -4.19
C ALA A 24 7.83 -6.27 -5.47
N GLU A 25 6.63 -5.70 -5.37
CA GLU A 25 5.74 -5.45 -6.52
C GLU A 25 6.40 -4.51 -7.53
N PHE A 26 6.93 -3.39 -7.05
CA PHE A 26 7.67 -2.40 -7.84
C PHE A 26 8.82 -3.03 -8.63
N ALA A 27 9.61 -3.90 -7.99
CA ALA A 27 10.74 -4.58 -8.62
C ALA A 27 10.32 -5.60 -9.69
N LEU A 28 9.13 -6.20 -9.55
CA LEU A 28 8.58 -7.18 -10.49
C LEU A 28 7.93 -6.52 -11.72
N PHE A 29 7.46 -5.28 -11.60
CA PHE A 29 6.94 -4.48 -12.73
C PHE A 29 8.07 -4.02 -13.68
N ARG A 30 8.62 -4.97 -14.43
CA ARG A 30 9.67 -4.74 -15.44
C ARG A 30 9.33 -5.36 -16.80
N PRO A 31 9.84 -4.79 -17.91
CA PRO A 31 9.67 -5.38 -19.24
C PRO A 31 10.11 -6.84 -19.30
N GLY A 32 9.41 -7.66 -20.08
CA GLY A 32 9.68 -9.11 -20.18
C GLY A 32 9.10 -9.94 -19.03
N LEU A 33 8.05 -9.44 -18.35
CA LEU A 33 7.30 -10.20 -17.36
C LEU A 33 6.57 -11.38 -18.04
N SER A 34 6.94 -12.60 -17.69
CA SER A 34 6.39 -13.84 -18.28
C SER A 34 6.40 -15.00 -17.28
N GLY A 35 5.64 -16.05 -17.60
CA GLY A 35 5.64 -17.32 -16.89
C GLY A 35 5.39 -17.20 -15.38
N GLN A 36 6.21 -17.88 -14.57
CA GLN A 36 6.05 -17.96 -13.11
C GLN A 36 6.05 -16.59 -12.41
N ARG A 37 6.72 -15.58 -12.99
CA ARG A 37 6.79 -14.23 -12.40
C ARG A 37 5.44 -13.52 -12.38
N ILE A 38 4.54 -13.83 -13.32
CA ILE A 38 3.16 -13.30 -13.31
C ILE A 38 2.40 -13.82 -12.09
N GLY A 39 2.52 -15.12 -11.81
CA GLY A 39 1.92 -15.73 -10.62
C GLY A 39 2.53 -15.22 -9.32
N GLN A 40 3.84 -15.00 -9.28
CA GLN A 40 4.51 -14.37 -8.14
C GLN A 40 4.00 -12.94 -7.89
N LEU A 41 3.88 -12.13 -8.95
CA LEU A 41 3.35 -10.78 -8.88
C LEU A 41 1.90 -10.78 -8.35
N ALA A 42 1.05 -11.67 -8.84
CA ALA A 42 -0.33 -11.80 -8.37
C ALA A 42 -0.44 -12.17 -6.88
N LYS A 43 0.45 -13.03 -6.37
CA LYS A 43 0.49 -13.37 -4.94
C LYS A 43 0.93 -12.18 -4.08
N ILE A 44 1.92 -11.42 -4.56
CA ILE A 44 2.41 -10.22 -3.86
C ILE A 44 1.34 -9.13 -3.85
N ASP A 45 0.66 -8.88 -4.96
CA ASP A 45 -0.47 -7.94 -5.07
C ASP A 45 -1.61 -8.32 -4.10
N ALA A 46 -1.97 -9.60 -4.04
CA ALA A 46 -2.97 -10.08 -3.08
C ALA A 46 -2.54 -9.89 -1.61
N ALA A 47 -1.28 -10.20 -1.30
CA ALA A 47 -0.71 -9.98 0.03
C ALA A 47 -0.66 -8.49 0.38
N TYR A 48 -0.27 -7.63 -0.57
CA TYR A 48 -0.25 -6.18 -0.42
C TYR A 48 -1.64 -5.65 -0.07
N GLY A 49 -2.68 -6.07 -0.79
CA GLY A 49 -4.07 -5.71 -0.50
C GLY A 49 -4.53 -6.18 0.89
N GLY A 50 -4.17 -7.41 1.29
CA GLY A 50 -4.47 -7.93 2.62
C GLY A 50 -3.79 -7.15 3.75
N VAL A 51 -2.50 -6.83 3.58
CA VAL A 51 -1.73 -6.03 4.55
C VAL A 51 -2.22 -4.58 4.58
N ALA A 52 -2.64 -4.01 3.45
CA ALA A 52 -3.26 -2.68 3.42
C ALA A 52 -4.53 -2.66 4.28
N GLY A 53 -5.37 -3.70 4.18
CA GLY A 53 -6.52 -3.89 5.05
C GLY A 53 -6.15 -3.98 6.53
N LEU A 54 -5.09 -4.73 6.86
CA LEU A 54 -4.59 -4.83 8.23
C LEU A 54 -4.11 -3.48 8.78
N VAL A 55 -3.41 -2.67 7.97
CA VAL A 55 -2.98 -1.32 8.35
C VAL A 55 -4.18 -0.44 8.70
N ILE A 56 -5.27 -0.50 7.92
CA ILE A 56 -6.52 0.23 8.19
C ILE A 56 -7.11 -0.22 9.51
N ILE A 57 -7.31 -1.53 9.70
CA ILE A 57 -7.94 -2.09 10.90
C ILE A 57 -7.16 -1.68 12.16
N VAL A 58 -5.85 -1.92 12.19
CA VAL A 58 -5.01 -1.55 13.34
C VAL A 58 -4.95 -0.04 13.52
N GLY A 59 -4.96 0.73 12.42
CA GLY A 59 -5.01 2.19 12.46
C GLY A 59 -6.28 2.74 13.13
N ILE A 60 -7.45 2.20 12.77
CA ILE A 60 -8.73 2.57 13.39
C ILE A 60 -8.74 2.23 14.88
N VAL A 61 -8.31 1.01 15.24
CA VAL A 61 -8.20 0.60 16.65
C VAL A 61 -7.29 1.56 17.42
N ARG A 62 -6.19 2.01 16.82
CA ARG A 62 -5.27 2.99 17.44
C ARG A 62 -5.87 4.39 17.57
N VAL A 63 -6.76 4.82 16.67
CA VAL A 63 -7.46 6.12 16.81
C VAL A 63 -8.44 6.08 17.98
N ILE A 64 -9.13 4.96 18.19
CA ILE A 64 -10.16 4.81 19.23
C ILE A 64 -9.54 4.54 20.62
N PHE A 65 -8.54 3.66 20.67
CA PHE A 65 -7.97 3.13 21.93
C PHE A 65 -6.54 3.62 22.22
N GLY A 66 -5.98 4.49 21.38
CA GLY A 66 -4.62 5.02 21.55
C GLY A 66 -4.51 6.10 22.61
N ALA A 67 -3.28 6.39 23.04
CA ALA A 67 -2.99 7.23 24.21
C ALA A 67 -3.46 8.70 24.14
N VAL A 68 -3.68 9.26 22.95
CA VAL A 68 -3.89 10.71 22.74
C VAL A 68 -5.36 11.11 22.57
N GLY A 69 -6.30 10.15 22.62
CA GLY A 69 -7.72 10.38 22.35
C GLY A 69 -8.03 10.57 20.87
N TRP A 70 -9.26 10.24 20.47
CA TRP A 70 -9.68 10.33 19.06
C TRP A 70 -9.82 11.79 18.59
N GLU A 71 -10.14 12.74 19.49
CA GLU A 71 -10.33 14.16 19.16
C GLU A 71 -9.07 14.79 18.54
N TYR A 72 -7.90 14.39 19.03
CA TYR A 72 -6.62 14.85 18.51
C TYR A 72 -6.42 14.47 17.04
N TYR A 73 -6.84 13.26 16.65
CA TYR A 73 -6.68 12.81 15.27
C TYR A 73 -7.62 13.56 14.31
N VAL A 74 -8.90 13.69 14.66
CA VAL A 74 -9.89 14.29 13.77
C VAL A 74 -9.73 15.80 13.59
N SER A 75 -9.17 16.49 14.59
CA SER A 75 -8.87 17.93 14.52
C SER A 75 -7.57 18.23 13.78
N ASN A 76 -6.68 17.25 13.60
CA ASN A 76 -5.37 17.47 13.01
C ASN A 76 -5.38 17.32 11.47
N HIS A 77 -5.04 18.39 10.76
CA HIS A 77 -4.96 18.42 9.29
C HIS A 77 -3.88 17.48 8.73
N ALA A 78 -2.77 17.25 9.44
CA ALA A 78 -1.75 16.30 9.03
C ALA A 78 -2.25 14.85 9.13
N PHE A 79 -3.13 14.53 10.08
CA PHE A 79 -3.80 13.24 10.11
C PHE A 79 -4.65 13.02 8.86
N TRP A 80 -5.47 14.01 8.47
CA TRP A 80 -6.26 13.94 7.25
C TRP A 80 -5.40 13.88 5.98
N GLY A 81 -4.28 14.60 5.94
CA GLY A 81 -3.30 14.50 4.86
C GLY A 81 -2.75 13.07 4.71
N LYS A 82 -2.38 12.42 5.82
CA LYS A 82 -1.97 11.01 5.84
C LYS A 82 -3.08 10.09 5.34
N MET A 83 -4.32 10.29 5.79
CA MET A 83 -5.46 9.47 5.40
C MET A 83 -5.79 9.63 3.92
N ALA A 84 -5.78 10.86 3.41
CA ALA A 84 -5.99 11.14 1.99
C ALA A 84 -4.90 10.49 1.13
N ALA A 85 -3.62 10.60 1.53
CA ALA A 85 -2.51 9.95 0.83
C ALA A 85 -2.68 8.42 0.81
N PHE A 86 -3.10 7.80 1.92
CA PHE A 86 -3.35 6.37 2.00
C PHE A 86 -4.54 5.93 1.14
N VAL A 87 -5.64 6.70 1.13
CA VAL A 87 -6.81 6.43 0.28
C VAL A 87 -6.45 6.55 -1.20
N VAL A 88 -5.76 7.63 -1.60
CA VAL A 88 -5.31 7.81 -2.99
C VAL A 88 -4.37 6.67 -3.39
N MET A 89 -3.42 6.28 -2.53
CA MET A 89 -2.57 5.12 -2.78
C MET A 89 -3.39 3.85 -3.03
N GLY A 90 -4.40 3.59 -2.21
CA GLY A 90 -5.32 2.45 -2.38
C GLY A 90 -6.18 2.52 -3.65
N LEU A 91 -6.62 3.71 -4.08
CA LEU A 91 -7.32 3.85 -5.36
C LEU A 91 -6.41 3.58 -6.55
N LEU A 92 -5.15 3.98 -6.46
CA LEU A 92 -4.15 3.75 -7.50
C LEU A 92 -3.78 2.27 -7.66
N THR A 93 -4.06 1.40 -6.68
CA THR A 93 -3.82 -0.06 -6.81
C THR A 93 -4.82 -0.73 -7.74
N ILE A 94 -6.00 -0.13 -7.92
CA ILE A 94 -7.11 -0.77 -8.65
C ILE A 94 -6.68 -1.13 -10.07
N GLN A 95 -6.00 -0.22 -10.78
CA GLN A 95 -5.57 -0.48 -12.16
C GLN A 95 -4.49 -1.58 -12.23
N PRO A 96 -3.38 -1.52 -11.48
CA PRO A 96 -2.39 -2.60 -11.41
C PRO A 96 -3.00 -3.95 -11.04
N THR A 97 -3.85 -4.02 -10.01
CA THR A 97 -4.50 -5.25 -9.55
C THR A 97 -5.37 -5.87 -10.64
N ILE A 98 -6.17 -5.07 -11.35
CA ILE A 98 -7.01 -5.55 -12.47
C ILE A 98 -6.11 -6.10 -13.60
N ALA A 99 -5.03 -5.38 -13.94
CA ALA A 99 -4.10 -5.78 -14.98
C ALA A 99 -3.39 -7.09 -14.63
N ILE A 100 -2.88 -7.23 -13.40
CA ILE A 100 -2.23 -8.46 -12.91
C ILE A 100 -3.18 -9.65 -13.00
N ARG A 101 -4.44 -9.50 -12.58
CA ARG A 101 -5.45 -10.57 -12.69
C ARG A 101 -5.75 -10.94 -14.14
N LYS A 102 -5.79 -9.96 -15.05
CA LYS A 102 -5.95 -10.19 -16.49
C LYS A 102 -4.76 -10.98 -17.04
N TRP A 103 -3.53 -10.59 -16.71
CA TRP A 103 -2.31 -11.28 -17.16
C TRP A 103 -2.21 -12.69 -16.61
N LEU A 104 -2.57 -12.89 -15.34
CA LEU A 104 -2.60 -14.22 -14.72
C LEU A 104 -3.55 -15.15 -15.47
N ARG A 105 -4.77 -14.69 -15.77
CA ARG A 105 -5.73 -15.46 -16.57
C ARG A 105 -5.24 -15.73 -17.99
N ALA A 106 -4.65 -14.73 -18.65
CA ALA A 106 -4.12 -14.89 -20.01
C ALA A 106 -2.93 -15.86 -20.08
N SER A 107 -2.11 -15.92 -19.02
CA SER A 107 -0.99 -16.85 -18.92
C SER A 107 -1.42 -18.30 -18.67
N ALA A 108 -2.63 -18.52 -18.14
CA ALA A 108 -3.17 -19.85 -17.90
C ALA A 108 -3.54 -20.52 -19.24
N GLY A 109 -2.63 -21.35 -19.75
CA GLY A 109 -2.79 -22.06 -21.02
C GLY A 109 -1.86 -21.61 -22.15
N GLN A 110 -0.92 -20.69 -21.88
CA GLN A 110 0.07 -20.25 -22.86
C GLN A 110 1.47 -20.27 -22.24
N GLU A 111 2.26 -21.30 -22.55
CA GLU A 111 3.63 -21.49 -22.00
C GLU A 111 4.56 -20.30 -22.29
N ASN A 112 4.35 -19.63 -23.43
CA ASN A 112 5.17 -18.51 -23.89
C ASN A 112 4.51 -17.14 -23.71
N TYR A 113 3.48 -17.02 -22.86
CA TYR A 113 2.83 -15.72 -22.63
C TYR A 113 3.79 -14.74 -21.96
N ALA A 114 4.02 -13.62 -22.63
CA ALA A 114 4.74 -12.46 -22.10
C ALA A 114 3.80 -11.26 -22.10
N VAL A 115 3.79 -10.52 -20.99
CA VAL A 115 2.96 -9.32 -20.87
C VAL A 115 3.47 -8.26 -21.84
N PRO A 116 2.60 -7.66 -22.68
CA PRO A 116 3.00 -6.60 -23.59
C PRO A 116 3.64 -5.42 -22.85
N ALA A 117 4.76 -4.92 -23.37
CA ALA A 117 5.51 -3.84 -22.73
C ALA A 117 4.68 -2.56 -22.52
N ALA A 118 3.71 -2.29 -23.41
CA ALA A 118 2.78 -1.17 -23.27
C ALA A 118 1.86 -1.32 -22.05
N GLU A 119 1.35 -2.53 -21.77
CA GLU A 119 0.50 -2.78 -20.59
C GLU A 119 1.32 -2.62 -19.30
N ILE A 120 2.57 -3.10 -19.28
CA ILE A 120 3.49 -2.90 -18.15
C ILE A 120 3.78 -1.41 -17.94
N ALA A 121 4.00 -0.64 -19.01
CA ALA A 121 4.30 0.79 -18.92
C ALA A 121 3.14 1.59 -18.32
N ILE A 122 1.88 1.21 -18.62
CA ILE A 122 0.70 1.83 -18.01
C ILE A 122 0.68 1.54 -16.51
N SER A 123 0.75 0.26 -16.11
CA SER A 123 0.72 -0.10 -14.68
C SER A 123 1.91 0.50 -13.89
N ARG A 124 3.09 0.61 -14.50
CA ARG A 124 4.25 1.28 -13.87
C ARG A 124 3.99 2.76 -13.54
N ARG A 125 3.18 3.48 -14.33
CA ARG A 125 2.85 4.89 -14.03
C ARG A 125 2.02 4.98 -12.74
N PHE A 126 1.04 4.10 -12.58
CA PHE A 126 0.26 3.99 -11.35
C PHE A 126 1.15 3.64 -10.16
N VAL A 127 2.04 2.66 -10.33
CA VAL A 127 3.01 2.27 -9.29
C VAL A 127 3.96 3.40 -8.91
N HIS A 128 4.46 4.22 -9.84
CA HIS A 128 5.25 5.40 -9.48
C HIS A 128 4.44 6.45 -8.70
N LEU A 129 3.18 6.66 -9.08
CA LEU A 129 2.31 7.58 -8.36
C LEU A 129 1.97 7.07 -6.95
N GLN A 130 1.79 5.75 -6.79
CA GLN A 130 1.68 5.11 -5.47
C GLN A 130 2.92 5.32 -4.63
N ALA A 131 4.13 5.20 -5.21
CA ALA A 131 5.38 5.45 -4.50
C ALA A 131 5.43 6.88 -3.97
N PHE A 132 4.98 7.86 -4.76
CA PHE A 132 4.88 9.24 -4.30
C PHE A 132 3.91 9.39 -3.12
N CYS A 133 2.70 8.82 -3.21
CA CYS A 133 1.74 8.82 -2.09
C CYS A 133 2.29 8.11 -0.85
N LEU A 134 2.99 6.99 -1.04
CA LEU A 134 3.61 6.22 0.03
C LEU A 134 4.65 7.04 0.80
N LEU A 135 5.40 7.91 0.13
CA LEU A 135 6.38 8.81 0.76
C LEU A 135 5.73 9.96 1.54
N LEU A 136 4.53 10.41 1.13
CA LEU A 136 3.80 11.46 1.86
C LEU A 136 3.27 10.97 3.22
N ILE A 137 2.89 9.70 3.31
CA ILE A 137 2.33 9.10 4.54
C ILE A 137 3.25 9.27 5.76
N PRO A 138 4.54 8.87 5.73
CA PRO A 138 5.44 9.07 6.87
C PRO A 138 5.76 10.54 7.12
N VAL A 139 5.75 11.41 6.11
CA VAL A 139 5.94 12.86 6.28
C VAL A 139 4.79 13.45 7.09
N PHE A 140 3.54 13.14 6.74
CA PHE A 140 2.38 13.57 7.51
C PHE A 140 2.35 12.97 8.92
N ALA A 141 2.74 11.70 9.07
CA ALA A 141 2.86 11.07 10.38
C ALA A 141 3.90 11.78 11.28
N ALA A 142 5.05 12.16 10.72
CA ALA A 142 6.10 12.88 11.42
C ALA A 142 5.72 14.34 11.75
N ALA A 143 4.94 14.99 10.89
CA ALA A 143 4.39 16.33 11.12
C ALA A 143 3.37 16.31 12.27
N MET A 144 2.42 15.37 12.22
CA MET A 144 1.44 15.15 13.30
C MET A 144 2.13 14.88 14.64
N ALA A 145 3.15 14.01 14.67
CA ALA A 145 3.89 13.71 15.89
C ALA A 145 4.62 14.92 16.53
N ARG A 146 4.80 16.01 15.77
CA ARG A 146 5.41 17.26 16.23
C ARG A 146 4.38 18.38 16.47
N GLY A 147 3.09 18.07 16.41
CA GLY A 147 2.02 19.05 16.63
C GLY A 147 1.72 19.96 15.43
N TYR A 148 2.23 19.67 14.23
CA TYR A 148 1.79 20.39 13.05
C TYR A 148 0.39 19.95 12.64
N GLY A 149 -0.47 20.91 12.27
CA GLY A 149 -1.81 20.68 11.74
C GLY A 149 -2.94 20.64 12.77
N SER A 150 -2.63 20.76 14.06
CA SER A 150 -3.59 20.97 15.17
C SER A 150 -3.94 22.44 15.36
#